data_AF-A0A382IZT0-F1
#
_entry.id   AF-A0A382IZT0-F1
#
_cell.length_a   1.000
_cell.length_b   1.000
_cell.length_c   1.000
_cell.angle_alpha   90.00
_cell.angle_beta   90.00
_cell.angle_gamma   90.00
#
_symmetry.space_group_name_H-M   'P 1'
#
loop_
_entity.id
_entity.type
_entity.pdbx_description
1 polymer ?
#
loop_
_entity_poly.entity_id
_entity_poly.type
_entity_poly.pdbx_seq_one_letter_code
_entity_poly.pdbx_strand_id
1 'polypeptide(L)'
;TGGQRRLEINEKLKVDSHSWVAARAGGPSYFGDLNHMDVWNRGVFAHTSPIYVECGGKWQMFDQATAEYMLNLINGSLSYINNISTQDDHSRVTHHHHSGDHMEFLQKPFKEAHKLISERIRSNI
;
A
#
# COMPACT_ATOMS: atom_id res chain seq x y z
N THR A 1 -30.34 12.84 3.80
CA THR A 1 -29.66 12.41 5.04
C THR A 1 -29.39 10.92 4.95
N GLY A 2 -28.21 10.41 5.33
CA GLY A 2 -27.88 9.01 5.01
C GLY A 2 -26.54 8.47 5.52
N GLY A 3 -26.02 8.98 6.65
CA GLY A 3 -24.79 8.49 7.28
C GLY A 3 -24.87 8.61 8.79
N GLN A 4 -24.18 7.72 9.51
CA GLN A 4 -24.10 7.73 10.97
C GLN A 4 -22.76 8.27 11.44
N ARG A 5 -22.75 9.05 12.54
CA ARG A 5 -21.51 9.62 13.13
C ARG A 5 -20.57 8.56 13.69
N ARG A 6 -21.11 7.40 14.09
CA ARG A 6 -20.40 6.28 14.70
C ARG A 6 -21.18 5.00 14.38
N LEU A 7 -20.46 3.95 14.06
CA LEU A 7 -20.97 2.58 13.94
C LEU A 7 -20.11 1.70 14.85
N GLU A 8 -20.70 0.66 15.41
CA GLU A 8 -20.01 -0.28 16.30
C GLU A 8 -20.33 -1.71 15.88
N ILE A 9 -19.35 -2.60 16.03
CA ILE A 9 -19.48 -4.04 15.88
C ILE A 9 -18.72 -4.70 17.02
N ASN A 10 -19.32 -5.73 17.62
CA ASN A 10 -18.74 -6.51 18.71
C ASN A 10 -19.02 -7.98 18.40
N GLU A 11 -18.03 -8.65 17.81
CA GLU A 11 -18.15 -9.99 17.24
C GLU A 11 -16.94 -10.85 17.62
N LYS A 12 -17.16 -12.15 17.88
CA LYS A 12 -16.13 -13.10 18.32
C LYS A 12 -15.54 -13.85 17.13
N LEU A 13 -14.60 -13.21 16.45
CA LEU A 13 -13.82 -13.84 15.39
C LEU A 13 -12.89 -14.91 15.96
N LYS A 14 -13.07 -16.17 15.53
CA LYS A 14 -12.05 -17.23 15.73
C LYS A 14 -10.92 -16.98 14.73
N VAL A 15 -9.69 -16.83 15.23
CA VAL A 15 -8.48 -16.71 14.42
C VAL A 15 -7.48 -17.75 14.92
N ASP A 16 -7.19 -18.75 14.08
CA ASP A 16 -6.36 -19.91 14.40
C ASP A 16 -5.04 -19.96 13.60
N SER A 17 -4.81 -18.95 12.76
CA SER A 17 -3.63 -18.80 11.91
C SER A 17 -3.33 -17.31 11.67
N HIS A 18 -2.08 -16.98 11.32
CA HIS A 18 -1.67 -15.61 10.99
C HIS A 18 -2.60 -14.98 9.94
N SER A 19 -3.25 -13.85 10.28
CA SER A 19 -4.40 -13.35 9.53
C SER A 19 -4.43 -11.82 9.42
N TRP A 20 -5.14 -11.32 8.42
CA TRP A 20 -5.55 -9.91 8.34
C TRP A 20 -7.03 -9.78 8.68
N VAL A 21 -7.35 -9.00 9.72
CA VAL A 21 -8.73 -8.63 10.09
C VAL A 21 -8.98 -7.20 9.60
N ALA A 22 -10.00 -7.01 8.77
CA ALA A 22 -10.29 -5.70 8.17
C ALA A 22 -11.71 -5.23 8.51
N ALA A 23 -11.82 -4.13 9.26
CA ALA A 23 -13.08 -3.41 9.38
C ALA A 23 -13.32 -2.63 8.09
N ARG A 24 -14.39 -2.97 7.37
CA ARG A 24 -14.73 -2.40 6.05
C ARG A 24 -16.08 -1.65 6.12
N ALA A 25 -16.02 -0.34 6.25
CA ALA A 25 -17.20 0.53 6.24
C ALA A 25 -17.65 0.84 4.79
N GLY A 26 -18.95 1.10 4.62
CA GLY A 26 -19.57 1.51 3.35
C GLY A 26 -20.93 2.19 3.58
N GLY A 27 -21.43 2.86 2.55
CA GLY A 27 -22.72 3.56 2.55
C GLY A 27 -23.90 2.69 2.07
N PRO A 28 -25.06 3.31 1.81
CA PRO A 28 -26.23 2.61 1.25
C PRO A 28 -25.91 1.87 -0.07
N SER A 29 -26.45 0.67 -0.25
CA SER A 29 -26.25 -0.20 -1.41
C SER A 29 -24.82 -0.74 -1.65
N TYR A 30 -23.93 -0.73 -0.65
CA TYR A 30 -22.52 -1.16 -0.80
C TYR A 30 -22.29 -2.56 -1.39
N PHE A 31 -23.17 -3.51 -1.10
CA PHE A 31 -23.11 -4.88 -1.59
C PHE A 31 -24.14 -5.17 -2.70
N GLY A 32 -24.73 -4.13 -3.29
CA GLY A 32 -25.60 -4.18 -4.47
C GLY A 32 -25.02 -3.34 -5.60
N ASP A 33 -25.86 -2.92 -6.55
CA ASP A 33 -25.41 -2.16 -7.73
C ASP A 33 -24.85 -0.77 -7.36
N LEU A 34 -23.53 -0.61 -7.52
CA LEU A 34 -22.76 0.57 -7.14
C LEU A 34 -22.87 1.71 -8.17
N ASN A 35 -23.95 2.49 -8.11
CA ASN A 35 -24.09 3.73 -8.89
C ASN A 35 -23.10 4.82 -8.40
N HIS A 36 -21.89 4.89 -9.00
CA HIS A 36 -20.72 5.61 -8.44
C HIS A 36 -19.94 6.54 -9.46
N MET A 37 -20.42 7.75 -9.81
CA MET A 37 -19.67 8.82 -10.58
C MET A 37 -19.45 10.13 -9.74
N ASP A 38 -18.29 10.78 -9.53
CA ASP A 38 -17.97 11.53 -8.25
C ASP A 38 -18.84 12.72 -7.78
N VAL A 39 -18.40 13.97 -7.96
CA VAL A 39 -19.32 15.12 -7.94
C VAL A 39 -20.28 15.06 -9.14
N TRP A 40 -20.11 14.01 -9.94
CA TRP A 40 -20.93 13.52 -11.03
C TRP A 40 -22.03 12.51 -10.56
N ASN A 41 -22.35 12.41 -9.24
CA ASN A 41 -23.35 11.50 -8.56
C ASN A 41 -22.84 10.13 -7.95
N ARG A 42 -22.03 10.11 -6.84
CA ARG A 42 -21.31 8.89 -6.30
C ARG A 42 -21.96 8.17 -5.08
N GLY A 43 -22.36 6.90 -5.25
CA GLY A 43 -22.82 5.99 -4.19
C GLY A 43 -21.75 5.04 -3.62
N VAL A 44 -21.36 5.23 -2.36
CA VAL A 44 -20.45 4.42 -1.50
C VAL A 44 -18.94 4.58 -1.65
N PHE A 45 -18.34 5.23 -0.65
CA PHE A 45 -16.92 5.15 -0.33
C PHE A 45 -16.61 3.94 0.55
N ALA A 46 -15.46 3.30 0.31
CA ALA A 46 -14.92 2.23 1.14
C ALA A 46 -13.79 2.77 2.03
N HIS A 47 -13.94 2.70 3.36
CA HIS A 47 -12.80 2.80 4.26
C HIS A 47 -12.51 1.42 4.85
N THR A 48 -11.29 0.94 4.63
CA THR A 48 -10.83 -0.37 5.08
C THR A 48 -9.63 -0.15 6.00
N SER A 49 -9.74 -0.56 7.27
CA SER A 49 -8.62 -0.54 8.21
C SER A 49 -8.16 -1.98 8.46
N PRO A 50 -7.14 -2.46 7.74
CA PRO A 50 -6.59 -3.79 7.95
C PRO A 50 -5.68 -3.79 9.19
N ILE A 51 -5.92 -4.75 10.09
CA ILE A 51 -5.12 -5.04 11.27
C ILE A 51 -4.54 -6.44 11.07
N TYR A 52 -3.22 -6.59 11.19
CA TYR A 52 -2.59 -7.90 11.19
C TYR A 52 -2.69 -8.54 12.58
N VAL A 53 -2.98 -9.85 12.62
CA VAL A 53 -3.15 -10.65 13.83
C VAL A 53 -2.20 -11.84 13.80
N GLU A 54 -1.29 -11.90 14.78
CA GLU A 54 -0.34 -12.99 14.97
C GLU A 54 -0.86 -13.97 16.03
N CYS A 55 -0.99 -15.25 15.65
CA CYS A 55 -1.58 -16.30 16.49
C CYS A 55 -0.52 -17.18 17.15
N GLY A 56 0.39 -16.55 17.90
CA GLY A 56 1.48 -17.22 18.62
C GLY A 56 2.61 -17.71 17.71
N GLY A 57 3.66 -18.26 18.34
CA GLY A 57 4.91 -18.61 17.67
C GLY A 57 5.81 -17.39 17.45
N LYS A 58 6.53 -17.38 16.33
CA LYS A 58 7.36 -16.27 15.85
C LYS A 58 6.93 -15.98 14.42
N TRP A 59 6.45 -14.77 14.11
CA TRP A 59 6.05 -14.27 12.80
C TRP A 59 6.73 -14.95 11.59
N GLN A 60 5.95 -15.67 10.77
CA GLN A 60 6.45 -16.36 9.55
C GLN A 60 5.67 -16.05 8.25
N MET A 61 5.01 -14.90 8.10
CA MET A 61 4.42 -14.52 6.80
C MET A 61 5.49 -13.99 5.82
N PHE A 62 6.37 -14.87 5.38
CA PHE A 62 7.33 -14.63 4.31
C PHE A 62 7.14 -15.67 3.21
N ASP A 63 6.82 -15.21 2.00
CA ASP A 63 6.91 -16.01 0.78
C ASP A 63 8.07 -15.47 -0.07
N GLN A 64 9.00 -16.35 -0.43
CA GLN A 64 10.20 -15.99 -1.18
C GLN A 64 9.87 -15.54 -2.60
N ALA A 65 8.96 -16.24 -3.29
CA ALA A 65 8.59 -15.92 -4.67
C ALA A 65 7.94 -14.52 -4.77
N THR A 66 7.06 -14.18 -3.82
CA THR A 66 6.48 -12.84 -3.69
C THR A 66 7.55 -11.78 -3.39
N ALA A 67 8.50 -12.06 -2.50
CA ALA A 67 9.58 -11.12 -2.17
C ALA A 67 10.53 -10.86 -3.36
N GLU A 68 10.90 -11.90 -4.10
CA GLU A 68 11.69 -11.80 -5.34
C GLU A 68 10.92 -11.06 -6.44
N TYR A 69 9.62 -11.31 -6.58
CA TYR A 69 8.76 -10.55 -7.50
C TYR A 69 8.67 -9.06 -7.12
N MET A 70 8.60 -8.72 -5.83
CA MET A 70 8.67 -7.33 -5.38
C MET A 70 10.01 -6.68 -5.74
N LEU A 71 11.15 -7.37 -5.59
CA LEU A 71 12.45 -6.86 -6.04
C LEU A 71 12.47 -6.61 -7.56
N ASN A 72 11.87 -7.49 -8.36
CA ASN A 72 11.77 -7.30 -9.81
C ASN A 72 10.96 -6.05 -10.18
N LEU A 73 9.83 -5.80 -9.50
CA LEU A 73 9.05 -4.57 -9.69
C LEU A 73 9.86 -3.33 -9.29
N ILE A 74 10.54 -3.35 -8.15
CA ILE A 74 11.35 -2.22 -7.65
C ILE A 74 12.52 -1.91 -8.60
N ASN A 75 13.21 -2.93 -9.12
CA ASN A 75 14.28 -2.75 -10.11
C ASN A 75 13.74 -2.22 -11.44
N GLY A 76 12.53 -2.65 -11.86
CA GLY A 76 11.83 -2.07 -13.00
C GLY A 76 11.53 -0.58 -12.81
N SER A 77 11.01 -0.19 -11.64
CA SER A 77 10.75 1.22 -11.30
C SER A 77 12.01 2.07 -11.26
N LEU A 78 13.10 1.58 -10.67
CA LEU A 78 14.41 2.25 -10.68
C LEU A 78 14.96 2.42 -12.11
N SER A 79 14.85 1.39 -12.95
CA SER A 79 15.26 1.48 -14.36
C SER A 79 14.40 2.48 -15.14
N TYR A 80 13.09 2.53 -14.89
CA TYR A 80 12.20 3.53 -15.49
C TYR A 80 12.60 4.95 -15.08
N ILE A 81 12.79 5.22 -13.79
CA ILE A 81 13.22 6.54 -13.28
C ILE A 81 14.53 6.98 -13.93
N ASN A 82 15.51 6.08 -14.04
CA ASN A 82 16.85 6.41 -14.52
C ASN A 82 16.96 6.57 -16.04
N ASN A 83 16.16 5.82 -16.82
CA ASN A 83 16.41 5.63 -18.25
C ASN A 83 15.23 6.01 -19.16
N ILE A 84 14.02 6.23 -18.62
CA ILE A 84 12.77 6.33 -19.40
C ILE A 84 11.90 7.52 -18.96
N SER A 85 11.86 7.81 -17.66
CA SER A 85 11.08 8.93 -17.11
C SER A 85 11.63 10.26 -17.63
N THR A 86 10.80 11.00 -18.37
CA THR A 86 11.08 12.40 -18.71
C THR A 86 11.36 13.19 -17.43
N GLN A 87 12.47 13.92 -17.41
CA GLN A 87 12.80 14.88 -16.36
C GLN A 87 12.78 16.28 -16.95
N ASP A 88 12.24 17.24 -16.20
CA ASP A 88 12.45 18.65 -16.49
C ASP A 88 13.90 19.04 -16.20
N ASP A 89 14.40 20.06 -16.90
CA ASP A 89 15.74 20.61 -16.70
C ASP A 89 15.89 21.15 -15.26
N HIS A 90 16.67 20.45 -14.43
CA HIS A 90 16.89 20.78 -13.02
C HIS A 90 17.55 22.16 -12.79
N SER A 91 18.08 22.82 -13.83
CA SER A 91 18.54 24.21 -13.75
C SER A 91 17.41 25.25 -13.91
N ARG A 92 16.20 24.80 -14.29
CA ARG A 92 15.05 25.63 -14.68
C ARG A 92 13.78 25.40 -13.87
N VAL A 93 13.68 24.30 -13.10
CA VAL A 93 12.53 23.99 -12.25
C VAL A 93 12.93 23.76 -10.79
N THR A 94 12.02 24.10 -9.87
CA THR A 94 12.16 23.84 -8.43
C THR A 94 11.08 22.89 -7.95
N HIS A 95 11.46 21.73 -7.40
CA HIS A 95 10.52 20.71 -6.95
C HIS A 95 10.19 20.84 -5.44
N HIS A 96 8.93 20.66 -5.07
CA HIS A 96 8.43 20.82 -3.69
C HIS A 96 8.75 19.62 -2.76
N HIS A 97 10.01 19.19 -2.68
CA HIS A 97 10.42 18.01 -1.89
C HIS A 97 11.54 18.23 -0.88
N HIS A 98 12.06 19.46 -0.73
CA HIS A 98 13.15 19.84 0.20
C HIS A 98 14.52 19.17 -0.01
N SER A 99 14.60 18.03 -0.70
CA SER A 99 15.85 17.50 -1.25
C SER A 99 16.45 18.46 -2.27
N GLY A 100 17.79 18.58 -2.28
CA GLY A 100 18.54 19.28 -3.34
C GLY A 100 18.76 18.44 -4.61
N ASP A 101 18.49 17.13 -4.55
CA ASP A 101 18.54 16.20 -5.68
C ASP A 101 17.15 15.59 -5.90
N HIS A 102 16.60 15.78 -7.10
CA HIS A 102 15.31 15.22 -7.51
C HIS A 102 15.38 13.72 -7.77
N MET A 103 16.46 13.26 -8.38
CA MET A 103 16.67 11.86 -8.74
C MET A 103 16.94 11.02 -7.48
N GLU A 104 17.71 11.55 -6.52
CA GLU A 104 17.84 10.89 -5.21
C GLU A 104 16.47 10.80 -4.53
N PHE A 105 15.68 11.88 -4.50
CA PHE A 105 14.35 11.89 -3.89
C PHE A 105 13.40 10.85 -4.50
N LEU A 106 13.32 10.78 -5.84
CA LEU A 106 12.51 9.78 -6.54
C LEU A 106 12.99 8.35 -6.28
N GLN A 107 14.30 8.10 -6.28
CA GLN A 107 14.86 6.76 -6.11
C GLN A 107 14.85 6.27 -4.65
N LYS A 108 14.89 7.18 -3.67
CA LYS A 108 15.06 6.86 -2.23
C LYS A 108 14.09 5.79 -1.69
N PRO A 109 12.75 5.89 -1.85
CA PRO A 109 11.84 4.87 -1.34
C PRO A 109 12.05 3.49 -1.99
N PHE A 110 12.43 3.45 -3.27
CA PHE A 110 12.75 2.22 -3.97
C PHE A 110 14.06 1.58 -3.48
N LYS A 111 15.10 2.38 -3.23
CA LYS A 111 16.37 1.92 -2.62
C LYS A 111 16.14 1.36 -1.22
N GLU A 112 15.31 2.02 -0.41
CA GLU A 112 14.95 1.57 0.94
C GLU A 112 14.14 0.26 0.91
N ALA A 113 13.10 0.17 0.07
CA ALA A 113 12.31 -1.04 -0.10
C ALA A 113 13.17 -2.22 -0.62
N HIS A 114 14.05 -1.98 -1.61
CA HIS A 114 14.97 -3.00 -2.13
C HIS A 114 15.86 -3.55 -1.01
N LYS A 115 16.46 -2.67 -0.20
CA LYS A 115 17.29 -3.06 0.93
C LYS A 115 16.51 -3.92 1.92
N LEU A 116 15.35 -3.44 2.39
CA LEU A 116 14.56 -4.12 3.42
C LEU A 116 14.06 -5.49 2.95
N ILE A 117 13.62 -5.63 1.69
CA ILE A 117 13.20 -6.91 1.12
C ILE A 117 14.41 -7.84 0.91
N SER A 118 15.54 -7.32 0.45
CA SER A 118 16.80 -8.10 0.33
C SER A 118 17.36 -8.55 1.68
N GLU A 119 17.14 -7.78 2.76
CA GLU A 119 17.45 -8.17 4.14
C GLU A 119 16.45 -9.20 4.67
N ARG A 120 15.16 -9.07 4.34
CA ARG A 120 14.12 -10.07 4.68
C ARG A 120 14.42 -11.42 4.03
N ILE A 121 14.69 -11.47 2.73
CA ILE A 121 15.02 -12.72 2.01
C ILE A 121 16.22 -13.42 2.67
N ARG A 122 17.35 -12.71 2.85
CA ARG A 122 18.56 -13.24 3.51
C ARG A 122 18.38 -13.67 4.97
N SER A 123 17.27 -13.28 5.61
CA SER A 123 16.95 -13.61 7.00
C SER A 123 15.84 -14.66 7.14
N ASN A 124 15.37 -15.24 6.03
CA ASN A 124 14.36 -16.30 5.97
C ASN A 124 14.75 -17.42 4.97
N ILE A 125 16.02 -17.44 4.58
CA ILE A 125 16.76 -18.60 4.04
C ILE A 125 17.51 -19.23 5.23
#